data_AF-A0A7J4G2N8-F1
#
_entry.id   AF-A0A7J4G2N8-F1
#
_cell.length_a   1.000
_cell.length_b   1.000
_cell.length_c   1.000
_cell.angle_alpha   90.00
_cell.angle_beta   90.00
_cell.angle_gamma   90.00
#
_symmetry.space_group_name_H-M   'P 1'
#
loop_
_entity.id
_entity.type
_entity.pdbx_description
1 polymer ?
#
loop_
_entity_poly.entity_id
_entity_poly.type
_entity_poly.pdbx_seq_one_letter_code
_entity_poly.pdbx_strand_id
1 'polypeptide(L)'
;MRVTRGYYMDINIIKNLYIKQDTPISTGYNELDIMLDGGIKPYNSYLIYGEAGVGKTLLLSKIIKEAIKGRNKIFIATYKDDILRNIDDKIKDKLSNLIFYIRPKNLEKLI
;
A
#
# COMPACT_ATOMS: atom_id res chain seq x y z
N MET A 1 -27.85 21.54 21.66
CA MET A 1 -26.99 21.11 20.54
C MET A 1 -25.90 20.20 21.12
N ARG A 2 -25.88 18.92 20.75
CA ARG A 2 -25.07 17.86 21.39
C ARG A 2 -23.80 17.66 20.58
N VAL A 3 -22.66 18.15 21.08
CA VAL A 3 -21.34 17.94 20.46
C VAL A 3 -20.85 16.55 20.85
N THR A 4 -20.59 15.69 19.86
CA THR A 4 -20.07 14.33 20.06
C THR A 4 -18.61 14.37 20.50
N ARG A 5 -18.27 13.57 21.52
CA ARG A 5 -16.90 13.37 22.03
C ARG A 5 -15.99 12.86 20.91
N GLY A 6 -14.93 13.62 20.61
CA GLY A 6 -13.80 13.12 19.81
C GLY A 6 -13.00 12.10 20.62
N TYR A 7 -12.82 10.90 20.07
CA TYR A 7 -11.92 9.90 20.65
C TYR A 7 -10.47 10.30 20.35
N TYR A 8 -9.74 10.75 21.37
CA TYR A 8 -8.29 10.83 21.31
C TYR A 8 -7.74 9.42 21.55
N MET A 9 -7.01 8.87 20.58
CA MET A 9 -6.34 7.58 20.72
C MET A 9 -4.99 7.80 21.44
N ASP A 10 -4.78 7.12 22.56
CA ASP A 10 -3.56 7.24 23.37
C ASP A 10 -2.34 6.76 22.56
N ILE A 11 -1.28 7.57 22.51
CA ILE A 11 -0.02 7.27 21.80
C ILE A 11 0.62 5.96 22.28
N ASN A 12 0.39 5.57 23.54
CA ASN A 12 0.89 4.33 24.12
C ASN A 12 0.12 3.10 23.60
N ILE A 13 -1.17 3.27 23.29
CA ILE A 13 -1.96 2.23 22.60
C ILE A 13 -1.42 2.05 21.18
N ILE A 14 -1.13 3.15 20.47
CA ILE A 14 -0.53 3.08 19.13
C ILE A 14 0.81 2.33 19.19
N LYS A 15 1.72 2.68 20.11
CA LYS A 15 3.02 2.00 20.24
C LYS A 15 2.90 0.49 20.48
N ASN A 16 1.94 0.04 21.28
CA ASN A 16 1.70 -1.39 21.53
C ASN A 16 1.02 -2.12 20.36
N LEU A 17 0.40 -1.39 19.43
CA LEU A 17 -0.15 -1.94 18.17
C LEU A 17 0.89 -2.01 17.04
N TYR A 18 2.02 -1.31 17.17
CA TYR A 18 3.13 -1.39 16.22
C TYR A 18 3.86 -2.72 16.38
N ILE A 19 3.43 -3.73 15.64
CA ILE A 19 4.28 -4.91 15.37
C ILE A 19 5.49 -4.39 14.59
N LYS A 20 6.66 -4.47 15.20
CA LYS A 20 7.92 -4.04 14.59
C LYS A 20 8.27 -5.01 13.46
N GLN A 21 8.01 -4.59 12.23
CA GLN A 21 8.27 -5.38 11.03
C GLN A 21 9.40 -4.70 10.26
N ASP A 22 10.61 -4.86 10.78
CA ASP A 22 11.82 -4.13 10.37
C ASP A 22 12.41 -4.60 9.02
N THR A 23 11.88 -5.68 8.45
CA THR A 23 12.43 -6.23 7.21
C THR A 23 11.95 -5.43 5.99
N PRO A 24 12.90 -4.89 5.18
CA PRO A 24 12.57 -4.29 3.89
C PRO A 24 11.86 -5.29 2.96
N ILE A 25 10.97 -4.77 2.12
CA ILE A 25 10.31 -5.55 1.07
C ILE A 25 11.11 -5.38 -0.21
N SER A 26 11.52 -6.48 -0.85
CA SER A 26 12.11 -6.43 -2.19
C SER A 26 11.12 -5.85 -3.19
N THR A 27 11.60 -5.02 -4.11
CA THR A 27 10.83 -4.54 -5.25
C THR A 27 10.65 -5.61 -6.34
N GLY A 28 11.40 -6.72 -6.22
CA GLY A 28 11.48 -7.77 -7.22
C GLY A 28 12.43 -7.46 -8.38
N TYR A 29 13.17 -6.35 -8.30
CA TYR A 29 14.27 -5.98 -9.19
C TYR A 29 15.51 -5.68 -8.34
N ASN A 30 16.57 -6.47 -8.48
CA ASN A 30 17.76 -6.35 -7.63
C ASN A 30 18.42 -4.97 -7.74
N GLU A 31 18.46 -4.40 -8.94
CA GLU A 31 19.08 -3.10 -9.20
C GLU A 31 18.32 -1.99 -8.45
N LEU A 32 16.99 -2.05 -8.46
CA LEU A 32 16.16 -1.09 -7.74
C LEU A 32 16.27 -1.28 -6.23
N ASP A 33 16.39 -2.52 -5.75
CA ASP A 33 16.63 -2.80 -4.34
C ASP A 33 17.97 -2.23 -3.86
N ILE A 34 19.02 -2.31 -4.68
CA ILE A 34 20.32 -1.68 -4.41
C ILE A 34 20.15 -0.16 -4.34
N MET A 35 19.45 0.45 -5.30
CA MET A 35 19.19 1.90 -5.30
C MET A 35 18.39 2.36 -4.07
N LEU A 36 17.55 1.49 -3.52
CA LEU A 36 16.74 1.74 -2.33
C LEU A 36 17.41 1.29 -1.02
N ASP A 37 18.67 0.86 -1.07
CA ASP A 37 19.43 0.37 0.09
C ASP A 37 18.73 -0.82 0.78
N GLY A 38 18.46 -1.85 -0.03
CA GLY A 38 17.85 -3.12 0.40
C GLY A 38 16.34 -3.23 0.16
N GLY A 39 15.73 -2.32 -0.61
CA GLY A 39 14.32 -2.36 -0.99
C GLY A 39 13.41 -1.37 -0.25
N ILE A 40 12.11 -1.64 -0.24
CA ILE A 40 11.08 -0.77 0.34
C ILE A 40 11.10 -0.90 1.86
N LYS A 41 11.59 0.13 2.56
CA LYS A 41 11.72 0.16 4.01
C LYS A 41 10.34 0.28 4.68
N PRO A 42 10.11 -0.43 5.80
CA PRO A 42 8.87 -0.29 6.57
C PRO A 42 8.73 1.14 7.11
N TYR A 43 7.49 1.54 7.43
CA TYR A 43 7.17 2.86 8.01
C TYR A 43 7.53 4.08 7.14
N ASN A 44 7.76 3.87 5.84
CA ASN A 44 8.02 4.91 4.86
C ASN A 44 6.91 4.96 3.81
N SER A 45 6.78 6.11 3.15
CA SER A 45 5.88 6.30 2.01
C SER A 45 6.70 6.56 0.75
N TYR A 46 6.33 5.89 -0.35
CA TYR A 46 7.03 5.97 -1.63
C TYR A 46 6.04 6.45 -2.71
N LEU A 47 6.48 7.39 -3.54
CA LEU A 47 5.71 7.89 -4.68
C LEU A 47 6.34 7.37 -5.99
N ILE A 48 5.57 6.63 -6.78
CA ILE A 48 5.95 6.19 -8.12
C ILE A 48 5.22 7.07 -9.14
N TYR A 49 5.97 7.90 -9.86
CA TYR A 49 5.42 8.82 -10.87
C TYR A 49 6.11 8.61 -12.23
N GLY A 50 5.48 9.10 -13.31
CA GLY A 50 6.00 8.99 -14.68
C GLY A 50 4.89 9.02 -15.73
N GLU A 51 5.24 9.04 -17.02
CA GLU A 51 4.27 9.08 -18.13
C GLU A 51 3.41 7.81 -18.25
N ALA A 52 2.27 7.90 -18.93
CA ALA A 52 1.44 6.72 -19.20
C ALA A 52 2.23 5.67 -20.00
N GLY A 53 2.12 4.40 -19.65
CA GLY A 53 2.79 3.30 -20.38
C GLY A 53 4.19 2.93 -19.88
N VAL A 54 4.86 3.72 -19.04
CA VAL A 54 6.24 3.42 -18.55
C VAL A 54 6.36 2.27 -17.54
N GLY A 55 5.29 1.49 -17.33
CA GLY A 55 5.35 0.30 -16.48
C GLY A 55 5.10 0.51 -14.97
N LYS A 56 4.62 1.68 -14.52
CA LYS A 56 4.32 1.94 -13.08
C LYS A 56 3.41 0.88 -12.43
N THR A 57 2.33 0.50 -13.13
CA THR A 57 1.39 -0.53 -12.67
C THR A 57 2.08 -1.89 -12.55
N LEU A 58 2.95 -2.22 -13.51
CA LEU A 58 3.70 -3.48 -13.51
C LEU A 58 4.70 -3.54 -12.34
N LEU A 59 5.41 -2.44 -12.09
CA LEU A 59 6.30 -2.30 -10.94
C LEU A 59 5.54 -2.47 -9.62
N LEU A 60 4.40 -1.79 -9.46
CA LEU A 60 3.55 -1.94 -8.27
C LEU A 60 3.08 -3.39 -8.08
N SER A 61 2.60 -4.05 -9.14
CA SER A 61 2.18 -5.46 -9.06
C SER A 61 3.32 -6.38 -8.62
N LYS A 62 4.56 -6.12 -9.07
CA LYS A 62 5.74 -6.90 -8.66
C LYS A 62 6.08 -6.67 -7.18
N ILE A 63 6.11 -5.42 -6.72
CA ILE A 63 6.32 -5.06 -5.30
C ILE A 63 5.29 -5.75 -4.42
N ILE A 64 4.01 -5.71 -4.81
CA ILE A 64 2.91 -6.36 -4.07
C ILE A 64 3.15 -7.87 -4.00
N LYS A 65 3.55 -8.50 -5.10
CA LYS A 65 3.85 -9.95 -5.13
C LYS A 65 4.98 -10.33 -4.17
N GLU A 66 6.03 -9.52 -4.07
CA GLU A 66 7.12 -9.74 -3.12
C GLU A 66 6.67 -9.47 -1.67
N ALA A 67 5.90 -8.42 -1.44
CA ALA A 67 5.35 -8.08 -0.11
C ALA A 67 4.54 -9.24 0.49
N ILE A 68 3.74 -9.94 -0.31
CA ILE A 68 2.84 -11.01 0.14
C ILE A 68 3.59 -12.25 0.63
N LYS A 69 4.84 -12.46 0.20
CA LYS A 69 5.64 -13.61 0.64
C LYS A 69 5.97 -13.53 2.14
N GLY A 70 6.13 -12.33 2.68
CA GLY A 70 6.53 -12.09 4.07
C GLY A 70 5.52 -11.33 4.93
N ARG A 71 4.36 -10.95 4.37
CA ARG A 71 3.33 -10.17 5.06
C ARG A 71 2.01 -10.94 5.08
N ASN A 72 1.36 -10.96 6.23
CA ASN A 72 0.07 -11.66 6.42
C ASN A 72 -1.15 -10.81 6.04
N LYS A 73 -0.97 -9.48 5.87
CA LYS A 73 -2.02 -8.53 5.52
C LYS A 73 -1.45 -7.42 4.65
N ILE A 74 -2.14 -7.10 3.56
CA ILE A 74 -1.81 -5.98 2.68
C ILE A 74 -3.07 -5.20 2.37
N PHE A 75 -2.94 -3.87 2.43
CA PHE A 75 -3.97 -2.94 2.03
C PHE A 75 -3.65 -2.36 0.65
N ILE A 76 -4.59 -2.45 -0.29
CA ILE A 76 -4.44 -1.92 -1.64
C ILE A 76 -5.63 -1.01 -1.93
N ALA A 77 -5.38 0.29 -2.03
CA ALA A 77 -6.33 1.25 -2.56
C ALA A 77 -5.96 1.56 -4.00
N THR A 78 -6.84 1.22 -4.94
CA THR A 78 -6.62 1.45 -6.36
C THR A 78 -7.92 1.89 -7.02
N TYR A 79 -7.79 2.69 -8.09
CA TYR A 79 -8.89 3.07 -8.98
C TYR A 79 -9.02 2.13 -10.18
N LYS A 80 -8.05 1.24 -10.38
CA LYS A 80 -7.96 0.32 -11.51
C LYS A 80 -7.74 -1.10 -11.00
N ASP A 81 -8.57 -2.02 -11.50
CA ASP A 81 -8.46 -3.45 -11.19
C ASP A 81 -7.26 -4.12 -11.87
N ASP A 82 -6.62 -3.42 -12.81
CA ASP A 82 -5.49 -3.93 -13.61
C ASP A 82 -4.32 -4.43 -12.74
N ILE A 83 -4.12 -3.82 -11.56
CA ILE A 83 -3.08 -4.25 -10.60
C ILE A 83 -3.39 -5.64 -10.07
N LEU A 84 -4.67 -5.95 -9.85
CA LEU A 84 -5.13 -7.22 -9.29
C LEU A 84 -5.10 -8.36 -10.33
N ARG A 85 -5.19 -8.05 -11.63
CA ARG A 85 -5.10 -9.07 -12.69
C ARG A 85 -3.74 -9.75 -12.77
N ASN A 86 -2.68 -9.02 -12.42
CA ASN A 86 -1.31 -9.52 -12.44
C ASN A 86 -0.92 -10.25 -11.14
N ILE A 87 -1.85 -10.36 -10.18
CA ILE A 87 -1.67 -11.05 -8.91
C ILE A 87 -2.35 -12.42 -9.01
N ASP A 88 -1.62 -13.47 -8.64
CA ASP A 88 -2.07 -14.87 -8.66
C ASP A 88 -3.36 -15.06 -7.85
N ASP A 89 -4.28 -15.92 -8.30
CA ASP A 89 -5.57 -16.16 -7.63
C ASP A 89 -5.39 -16.71 -6.20
N LYS A 90 -4.35 -17.53 -5.94
CA LYS A 90 -4.01 -17.99 -4.57
C LYS A 90 -3.60 -16.84 -3.64
N ILE A 91 -3.15 -15.74 -4.23
CA ILE A 91 -2.70 -14.55 -3.51
C ILE A 91 -3.87 -13.60 -3.25
N LYS A 92 -4.86 -13.54 -4.16
CA LYS A 92 -6.08 -12.75 -3.94
C LYS A 92 -6.79 -13.15 -2.66
N ASP A 93 -6.79 -14.43 -2.31
CA ASP A 93 -7.37 -14.94 -1.04
C ASP A 93 -6.65 -14.42 0.23
N LYS A 94 -5.37 -14.01 0.12
CA LYS A 94 -4.61 -13.39 1.23
C LYS A 94 -4.76 -11.88 1.30
N LEU A 95 -5.31 -11.24 0.26
CA LEU A 95 -5.62 -9.82 0.29
C LEU A 95 -6.87 -9.64 1.15
N SER A 96 -6.75 -8.97 2.30
CA SER A 96 -7.92 -8.57 3.06
C SER A 96 -8.80 -7.67 2.19
N ASN A 97 -10.09 -8.02 2.04
CA ASN A 97 -11.14 -7.42 1.19
C ASN A 97 -11.45 -5.92 1.40
N LEU A 98 -10.44 -5.08 1.65
CA LEU A 98 -10.61 -3.66 1.90
C LEU A 98 -10.08 -2.85 0.71
N ILE A 99 -10.73 -3.02 -0.44
CA ILE A 99 -10.56 -2.13 -1.58
C ILE A 99 -11.33 -0.85 -1.26
N PHE A 100 -10.64 0.20 -0.79
CA PHE A 100 -11.25 1.52 -0.72
C PHE A 100 -11.27 2.14 -2.12
N TYR A 101 -12.44 2.15 -2.73
CA TYR A 101 -12.76 3.00 -3.86
C TYR A 101 -13.13 4.40 -3.34
N ILE A 102 -12.23 5.38 -3.46
CA ILE A 102 -12.55 6.79 -3.15
C ILE A 102 -12.28 7.66 -4.36
N ARG A 103 -13.22 7.72 -5.31
CA ARG A 103 -13.37 8.91 -6.15
C ARG A 103 -14.62 9.68 -5.68
N PRO A 104 -14.48 10.79 -4.95
CA PRO A 104 -15.58 11.74 -4.85
C PRO A 104 -15.79 12.28 -6.27
N LYS A 105 -17.00 12.16 -6.82
CA LYS A 105 -17.31 12.65 -8.17
C LYS A 105 -17.17 14.19 -8.33
N ASN A 106 -16.85 14.94 -7.27
CA ASN A 106 -16.92 16.41 -7.25
C ASN A 106 -15.74 17.09 -6.52
N LEU A 107 -14.48 16.73 -6.81
CA LEU A 107 -13.33 17.49 -6.24
C LEU A 107 -13.13 18.86 -6.91
N GLU A 108 -13.62 19.05 -8.14
CA GLU A 108 -13.52 20.31 -8.90
C GLU A 108 -14.50 21.39 -8.42
N LYS A 109 -15.44 21.08 -7.51
CA LYS A 109 -16.41 22.04 -6.95
C LYS A 109 -16.02 22.61 -5.59
N LEU A 110 -14.80 22.35 -5.14
CA LEU A 110 -14.32 22.67 -3.78
C LEU A 110 -13.08 23.58 -3.77
N ILE A 111 -12.76 24.20 -4.90
CA ILE A 111 -11.78 25.30 -5.02
C ILE A 111 -12.48 26.48 -5.69
#